data_AF-R7VWZ3-F1
#
_entry.id   AF-R7VWZ3-F1
#
_cell.length_a   1.000
_cell.length_b   1.000
_cell.length_c   1.000
_cell.angle_alpha   90.00
_cell.angle_beta   90.00
_cell.angle_gamma   90.00
#
_symmetry.space_group_name_H-M   'P 1'
#
loop_
_entity.id
_entity.type
_entity.pdbx_description
1 polymer ?
#
loop_
_entity_poly.entity_id
_entity_poly.type
_entity_poly.pdbx_seq_one_letter_code
_entity_poly.pdbx_strand_id
1 'polypeptide(L)' 'CDLVQDSGECQNYILKWYYDKEHKVCGQFWYGGCGGNKNRFETQEECGFLCIESS' A
#
# COMPACT_ATOMS: atom_id res chain seq x y z
N CYS A 1 -1.02 -10.37 2.74
CA CYS A 1 -0.66 -8.94 2.68
C CYS A 1 -0.37 -8.46 4.09
N ASP A 2 0.85 -8.73 4.57
CA ASP A 2 1.14 -8.73 6.02
C ASP A 2 2.15 -7.66 6.44
N LEU A 3 2.82 -7.08 5.44
CA LEU A 3 3.77 -5.98 5.59
C LEU A 3 3.02 -4.70 5.94
N VAL A 4 3.64 -3.84 6.75
CA VAL A 4 3.15 -2.47 6.99
C VAL A 4 3.41 -1.58 5.78
N GLN A 5 2.70 -0.47 5.65
CA GLN A 5 3.04 0.56 4.66
C GLN A 5 4.43 1.15 4.95
N ASP A 6 5.19 1.40 3.89
CA ASP A 6 6.54 1.95 3.99
C ASP A 6 6.74 3.05 2.94
N SER A 7 6.93 4.27 3.43
CA SER A 7 7.14 5.46 2.61
C SER A 7 8.47 5.44 1.87
N GLY A 8 9.45 4.62 2.29
CA GLY A 8 10.80 4.64 1.74
C GLY A 8 11.55 5.93 2.08
N GLU A 9 12.70 6.12 1.44
CA GLU A 9 13.68 7.16 1.84
C GLU A 9 13.54 8.47 1.04
N CYS A 10 12.90 8.43 -0.12
CA CYS A 10 12.69 9.61 -0.96
C CYS A 10 11.54 10.50 -0.45
N GLN A 11 11.44 11.73 -0.95
CA GLN A 11 10.46 12.74 -0.51
C GLN A 11 9.59 13.32 -1.64
N ASN A 12 9.21 12.48 -2.61
CA ASN A 12 8.39 12.90 -3.75
C ASN A 12 6.87 12.90 -3.45
N TYR A 13 6.45 12.38 -2.28
CA TYR A 13 5.06 12.33 -1.80
C TYR A 13 4.04 11.92 -2.87
N ILE A 14 4.11 10.66 -3.29
CA ILE A 14 3.21 10.05 -4.27
C ILE A 14 2.10 9.32 -3.53
N LEU A 15 0.84 9.65 -3.84
CA LEU A 15 -0.31 8.97 -3.24
C LEU A 15 -0.39 7.54 -3.77
N LYS A 16 -0.40 6.55 -2.88
CA LYS A 16 -0.52 5.12 -3.19
C LYS A 16 -1.50 4.44 -2.26
N TRP A 17 -1.92 3.25 -2.65
CA TRP A 17 -2.78 2.40 -1.84
C TRP A 17 -1.96 1.36 -1.08
N TYR A 18 -2.39 0.99 0.12
CA TYR A 18 -1.83 -0.10 0.89
C TYR A 18 -2.96 -0.87 1.56
N TYR A 19 -2.70 -2.13 1.90
CA TYR A 19 -3.62 -2.93 2.69
C TYR A 19 -3.37 -2.73 4.18
N ASP A 20 -4.38 -2.22 4.88
CA ASP A 20 -4.44 -2.19 6.34
C ASP A 20 -5.01 -3.51 6.84
N LYS A 21 -4.13 -4.36 7.39
CA LYS A 21 -4.51 -5.68 7.91
C LYS A 21 -5.31 -5.63 9.21
N GLU A 22 -5.20 -4.56 9.98
CA GLU A 22 -5.91 -4.40 11.25
C GLU A 22 -7.39 -4.18 10.98
N HIS A 23 -7.68 -3.26 10.07
CA HIS A 23 -9.04 -2.91 9.66
C HIS A 23 -9.55 -3.75 8.48
N LYS A 24 -8.67 -4.53 7.83
CA LYS A 24 -8.94 -5.33 6.62
C LYS A 24 -9.47 -4.49 5.46
N VAL A 25 -8.91 -3.30 5.26
CA VAL A 25 -9.31 -2.37 4.20
C VAL A 25 -8.11 -1.88 3.41
N CYS A 26 -8.34 -1.44 2.17
CA CYS A 26 -7.33 -0.74 1.39
C CYS A 26 -7.42 0.77 1.68
N GLY A 27 -6.35 1.32 2.25
CA GLY A 27 -6.22 2.74 2.57
C GLY A 27 -5.19 3.43 1.69
N GLN A 28 -5.12 4.76 1.79
CA GLN A 28 -4.12 5.57 1.08
C GLN A 28 -2.97 5.98 2.01
N PHE A 29 -1.77 6.07 1.46
CA PHE A 29 -0.60 6.60 2.16
C PHE A 29 0.34 7.33 1.20
N TRP A 30 1.25 8.13 1.76
CA TRP A 30 2.30 8.82 0.99
C TRP A 30 3.52 7.93 0.83
N TYR A 31 3.84 7.62 -0.42
CA TYR A 31 5.08 6.96 -0.82
C TYR A 31 6.11 7.98 -1.27
N GLY A 32 7.32 7.88 -0.76
CA GLY A 32 8.44 8.75 -1.03
C GLY A 32 8.95 8.72 -2.48
N GLY A 33 8.59 7.69 -3.25
CA GLY A 33 8.97 7.55 -4.66
C GLY A 33 10.17 6.63 -4.90
N CYS A 34 10.87 6.19 -3.85
CA CYS A 34 11.90 5.14 -3.93
C CYS A 34 11.89 4.25 -2.68
N GLY A 35 12.41 3.04 -2.80
CA GLY A 35 12.47 2.06 -1.70
C GLY A 35 11.09 1.56 -1.26
N GLY A 36 10.92 1.44 0.05
CA GLY A 36 9.73 0.89 0.66
C GLY A 36 9.58 -0.62 0.44
N ASN A 37 8.33 -1.09 0.47
CA ASN A 37 8.03 -2.52 0.31
C ASN A 37 6.86 -2.78 -0.66
N LYS A 38 6.42 -4.04 -0.73
CA LYS A 38 5.40 -4.52 -1.68
C LYS A 38 3.96 -4.27 -1.26
N ASN A 39 3.68 -3.83 -0.03
CA ASN A 39 2.34 -3.40 0.39
C ASN A 39 2.07 -1.97 -0.12
N ARG A 40 2.05 -1.84 -1.45
CA ARG A 40 1.90 -0.58 -2.17
C ARG A 40 1.34 -0.85 -3.56
N PHE A 41 0.20 -0.25 -3.85
CA PHE A 41 -0.58 -0.47 -5.06
C PHE A 41 -0.96 0.87 -5.71
N GLU A 42 -1.22 0.83 -7.02
CA GLU A 42 -1.59 2.01 -7.79
C GLU A 42 -3.05 2.39 -7.57
N THR A 43 -3.93 1.39 -7.41
CA THR A 43 -5.37 1.61 -7.23
C THR A 43 -5.94 0.83 -6.05
N GLN A 44 -7.13 1.24 -5.61
CA GLN A 44 -7.87 0.54 -4.56
C GLN A 44 -8.26 -0.86 -4.99
N GLU A 45 -8.64 -1.03 -6.27
CA GLU A 45 -9.05 -2.30 -6.85
C GLU A 45 -7.89 -3.29 -6.91
N GLU A 46 -6.69 -2.85 -7.27
CA GLU A 46 -5.48 -3.70 -7.26
C GLU A 46 -5.20 -4.21 -5.84
N CYS A 47 -5.23 -3.32 -4.85
CA CYS A 47 -5.06 -3.67 -3.45
C CYS A 47 -6.14 -4.67 -2.99
N GLY A 48 -7.41 -4.41 -3.30
CA GLY A 48 -8.53 -5.26 -2.89
C GLY A 48 -8.46 -6.64 -3.53
N PHE A 49 -8.18 -6.70 -4.83
CA PHE A 49 -8.04 -7.97 -5.55
C PHE A 49 -6.90 -8.83 -4.97
N LEU A 50 -5.74 -8.24 -4.69
CA LEU A 50 -4.56 -8.97 -4.22
C LEU A 50 -4.62 -9.33 -2.73
N CYS A 51 -5.26 -8.51 -1.90
CA CYS A 51 -5.20 -8.67 -0.45
C CYS A 51 -6.51 -9.09 0.21
N ILE A 52 -7.65 -8.78 -0.40
CA ILE A 52 -8.99 -9.05 0.17
C ILE A 52 -9.62 -10.25 -0.54
N GLU A 53 -9.71 -10.21 -1.87
CA GLU A 53 -10.38 -11.25 -2.67
C GLU A 53 -9.54 -12.52 -2.82
N SER A 54 -8.21 -12.40 -2.70
CA SER A 54 -7.27 -13.54 -2.81
C SER A 54 -6.97 -14.24 -1.47
N SER A 55 -7.70 -13.94 -0.39
CA SER A 55 -7.47 -14.48 0.96
C SER A 55 -8.49 -15.54 1.37
#